data_AF-A0A2V6ZAK6-F1
#
_entry.id   AF-A0A2V6ZAK6-F1
#
_cell.length_a   1.000
_cell.length_b   1.000
_cell.length_c   1.000
_cell.angle_alpha   90.00
_cell.angle_beta   90.00
_cell.angle_gamma   90.00
#
_symmetry.space_group_name_H-M   'P 1'
#
loop_
_entity.id
_entity.type
_entity.pdbx_description
1 polymer ?
#
loop_
_entity_poly.entity_id
_entity_poly.type
_entity_poly.pdbx_seq_one_letter_code
_entity_poly.pdbx_strand_id
1 'polypeptide(L)'
;MRALARDIGHRLAGTPIGPAAPDPNEPVVWIDAGDEVIVHGGSVRARIEGGALLLTVELESEQTGRRALTVPFAFAGSTAIAGSVYGDPHLVSRWGHILQDALWSALRGVAGPSASLRLDGRRAVLRIDAAR
;
A
#
# COMPACT_ATOMS: atom_id res chain seq x y z
N MET A 1 -0.40 -4.18 -13.66
CA MET A 1 -0.29 -3.78 -12.23
C MET A 1 -1.15 -4.60 -11.27
N ARG A 2 -1.99 -5.54 -11.74
CA ARG A 2 -2.85 -6.37 -10.87
C ARG A 2 -2.09 -7.29 -9.90
N ALA A 3 -0.95 -7.85 -10.32
CA ALA A 3 -0.12 -8.70 -9.45
C ALA A 3 0.47 -7.90 -8.27
N LEU A 4 1.10 -6.75 -8.56
CA LEU A 4 1.61 -5.83 -7.54
C LEU A 4 0.53 -5.41 -6.54
N ALA A 5 -0.66 -5.05 -7.03
CA ALA A 5 -1.78 -4.68 -6.18
C ALA A 5 -2.21 -5.82 -5.23
N ARG A 6 -2.25 -7.06 -5.73
CA ARG A 6 -2.54 -8.24 -4.91
C ARG A 6 -1.48 -8.48 -3.84
N ASP A 7 -0.21 -8.45 -4.21
CA ASP A 7 0.90 -8.67 -3.27
C ASP A 7 0.95 -7.60 -2.17
N ILE A 8 0.64 -6.35 -2.51
CA ILE A 8 0.48 -5.28 -1.54
C ILE A 8 -0.70 -5.55 -0.61
N GLY A 9 -1.86 -5.94 -1.15
CA GLY A 9 -3.05 -6.29 -0.36
C GLY A 9 -2.77 -7.36 0.69
N HIS A 10 -2.06 -8.44 0.33
CA HIS A 10 -1.63 -9.46 1.27
C HIS A 10 -0.75 -8.90 2.40
N ARG A 11 0.14 -7.95 2.09
CA ARG A 11 1.06 -7.37 3.08
C ARG A 11 0.37 -6.38 4.01
N LEU A 12 -0.66 -5.70 3.55
CA LEU A 12 -1.49 -4.83 4.40
C LEU A 12 -2.32 -5.63 5.41
N ALA A 13 -2.72 -6.85 5.06
CA ALA A 13 -3.35 -7.77 6.00
C ALA A 13 -2.40 -8.22 7.12
N GLY A 14 -1.09 -8.01 6.95
CA GLY A 14 -0.07 -8.40 7.92
C GLY A 14 0.11 -9.92 7.99
N THR A 15 0.70 -10.38 9.09
CA THR A 15 0.78 -11.81 9.41
C THR A 15 -0.35 -12.16 10.37
N PRO A 16 -1.29 -13.04 10.01
CA PRO A 16 -2.38 -13.40 10.89
C PRO A 16 -1.85 -14.08 12.15
N ILE A 17 -2.45 -13.76 13.30
CA ILE A 17 -2.18 -14.44 14.56
C ILE A 17 -2.98 -15.75 14.55
N GLY A 18 -2.43 -16.80 13.94
CA GLY A 18 -3.08 -18.11 13.84
C GLY A 18 -2.55 -18.97 12.69
N PRO A 19 -3.06 -20.21 12.54
CA PRO A 19 -2.60 -21.15 11.51
C PRO A 19 -3.13 -20.84 10.10
N ALA A 20 -4.07 -19.91 9.96
CA ALA A 20 -4.66 -19.55 8.69
C ALA A 20 -3.70 -18.67 7.86
N ALA A 21 -3.58 -18.95 6.56
CA ALA A 21 -2.94 -18.03 5.64
C ALA A 21 -3.83 -16.80 5.43
N PRO A 22 -3.26 -15.58 5.33
CA PRO A 22 -4.05 -14.37 5.14
C PRO A 22 -4.73 -14.36 3.75
N ASP A 23 -6.07 -14.29 3.73
CA ASP A 23 -6.85 -14.03 2.51
C ASP A 23 -6.84 -12.52 2.24
N PRO A 24 -6.35 -12.06 1.08
CA PRO A 24 -6.28 -10.63 0.77
C PRO A 24 -7.67 -10.03 0.57
N ASN A 25 -8.71 -10.84 0.33
CA ASN A 25 -10.09 -10.38 0.24
C ASN A 25 -10.76 -10.26 1.61
N GLU A 26 -10.17 -10.83 2.65
CA GLU A 26 -10.63 -10.65 4.01
C GLU A 26 -10.15 -9.27 4.50
N PRO A 27 -11.08 -8.37 4.85
CA PRO A 27 -10.70 -7.07 5.38
C PRO A 27 -10.10 -7.23 6.77
N VAL A 28 -9.09 -6.41 7.09
CA VAL A 28 -8.45 -6.42 8.42
C VAL A 28 -8.81 -5.15 9.18
N VAL A 29 -8.95 -5.27 10.49
CA VAL A 29 -9.13 -4.11 11.37
C VAL A 29 -7.77 -3.63 11.83
N TRP A 30 -7.48 -2.35 11.56
CA TRP A 30 -6.36 -1.66 12.17
C TRP A 30 -6.86 -0.86 13.36
N ILE A 31 -6.07 -0.88 14.43
CA ILE A 31 -6.35 -0.17 15.67
C ILE A 31 -5.16 0.72 15.97
N ASP A 32 -5.42 2.00 16.23
CA ASP A 32 -4.43 2.95 16.68
C ASP A 32 -5.07 3.93 17.66
N ALA A 33 -4.41 4.20 18.80
CA ALA A 33 -4.89 5.08 19.85
C ALA A 33 -6.38 4.90 20.28
N GLY A 34 -6.94 3.69 20.13
CA GLY A 34 -8.34 3.38 20.44
C GLY A 34 -9.34 3.64 19.31
N ASP A 35 -8.89 4.20 18.18
CA ASP A 35 -9.68 4.29 16.96
C ASP A 35 -9.48 3.04 16.10
N GLU A 36 -10.52 2.67 15.36
CA GLU A 36 -10.52 1.51 14.48
C GLU A 36 -10.81 1.92 13.03
N VAL A 37 -10.18 1.22 12.10
CA VAL A 37 -10.50 1.30 10.68
C VAL A 37 -10.40 -0.07 10.03
N ILE A 38 -11.36 -0.38 9.18
CA ILE A 38 -11.34 -1.58 8.35
C ILE A 38 -10.54 -1.26 7.09
N VAL A 39 -9.48 -2.03 6.82
CA VAL A 39 -8.67 -1.94 5.61
C VAL A 39 -9.05 -3.07 4.66
N HIS A 40 -9.56 -2.69 3.48
CA HIS A 40 -9.98 -3.64 2.46
C HIS A 40 -8.81 -3.98 1.55
N GLY A 41 -7.96 -4.95 1.94
CA GLY A 41 -6.78 -5.36 1.16
C GLY A 41 -7.08 -5.76 -0.29
N GLY A 42 -8.24 -6.36 -0.55
CA GLY A 42 -8.68 -6.76 -1.89
C GLY A 42 -9.05 -5.58 -2.79
N SER A 43 -9.22 -4.38 -2.23
CA SER A 43 -9.52 -3.15 -2.97
C SER A 43 -8.28 -2.45 -3.53
N VAL A 44 -7.07 -2.92 -3.19
CA VAL A 44 -5.82 -2.28 -3.60
C VAL A 44 -5.78 -2.16 -5.12
N ARG A 45 -5.53 -0.94 -5.60
CA ARG A 45 -5.33 -0.62 -7.00
C ARG A 45 -4.00 0.09 -7.18
N ALA A 46 -3.21 -0.37 -8.15
CA ALA A 46 -1.92 0.22 -8.50
C ALA A 46 -1.97 0.76 -9.93
N ARG A 47 -1.67 2.05 -10.10
CA ARG A 47 -1.57 2.72 -11.41
C ARG A 47 -0.33 3.58 -11.50
N ILE A 48 0.21 3.75 -12.71
CA ILE A 48 1.31 4.69 -12.95
C ILE A 48 0.74 5.89 -13.71
N GLU A 49 0.92 7.08 -13.14
CA GLU A 49 0.43 8.34 -13.69
C GLU A 49 1.39 9.46 -13.29
N GLY A 50 1.73 10.36 -14.22
CA GLY A 50 2.61 11.50 -13.94
C GLY A 50 4.01 11.12 -13.41
N GLY A 51 4.51 9.92 -13.72
CA GLY A 51 5.80 9.43 -13.20
C GLY A 51 5.76 8.93 -11.76
N ALA A 52 4.58 8.74 -11.18
CA ALA A 52 4.39 8.17 -9.85
C ALA A 52 3.58 6.87 -9.91
N LEU A 53 3.88 5.95 -8.99
CA LEU A 53 3.02 4.82 -8.67
C LEU A 53 1.97 5.30 -7.67
N LEU A 54 0.70 5.28 -8.08
CA LEU A 54 -0.42 5.62 -7.22
C LEU A 54 -1.01 4.31 -6.69
N LEU A 55 -0.97 4.16 -5.37
CA LEU A 55 -1.58 3.06 -4.65
C LEU A 55 -2.86 3.54 -3.98
N THR A 56 -3.99 3.01 -4.42
CA THR A 56 -5.31 3.32 -3.88
C THR A 56 -5.82 2.15 -3.06
N VAL A 57 -6.30 2.41 -1.85
CA VAL A 57 -6.86 1.41 -0.93
C VAL A 57 -8.15 1.95 -0.33
N GLU A 58 -9.16 1.11 -0.19
CA GLU A 58 -10.40 1.47 0.50
C GLU A 58 -10.29 1.17 1.99
N LEU A 59 -10.62 2.18 2.78
CA LEU A 59 -10.70 2.16 4.23
C LEU A 59 -12.16 2.41 4.62
N GLU A 60 -12.59 1.85 5.74
CA GLU A 60 -13.95 1.99 6.23
C GLU A 60 -13.96 2.23 7.75
N SER A 61 -14.63 3.31 8.15
CA SER A 61 -14.90 3.65 9.55
C SER A 61 -16.39 3.91 9.71
N GLU A 62 -16.90 3.90 10.94
CA GLU A 62 -18.30 4.24 11.23
C GLU A 62 -18.64 5.66 10.76
N GLN A 63 -17.71 6.61 10.88
CA GLN A 63 -17.96 8.02 10.55
C GLN A 63 -17.98 8.29 9.04
N THR A 64 -17.17 7.57 8.26
CA THR A 64 -16.96 7.88 6.84
C THR A 64 -17.61 6.87 5.89
N GLY A 65 -17.95 5.68 6.42
CA GLY A 65 -18.17 4.49 5.61
C GLY A 65 -16.94 4.15 4.75
N ARG A 66 -17.15 3.29 3.75
CA ARG A 66 -16.10 2.86 2.83
C ARG A 66 -15.69 3.97 1.86
N ARG A 67 -14.42 4.38 1.90
CA ARG A 67 -13.83 5.45 1.09
C ARG A 67 -12.42 5.08 0.66
N ALA A 68 -12.00 5.57 -0.51
CA ALA A 68 -10.67 5.31 -1.04
C ALA A 68 -9.67 6.40 -0.59
N LEU A 69 -8.50 5.96 -0.11
CA LEU A 69 -7.31 6.80 0.03
C LEU A 69 -6.30 6.42 -1.05
N THR A 70 -5.55 7.41 -1.54
CA THR A 70 -4.46 7.19 -2.50
C THR A 70 -3.15 7.77 -1.99
N VAL A 71 -2.10 6.96 -2.08
CA VAL A 71 -0.73 7.34 -1.73
C VAL A 71 0.13 7.33 -3.00
N PRO A 72 0.66 8.49 -3.42
CA PRO A 72 1.61 8.57 -4.53
C PRO A 72 3.02 8.20 -4.09
N PHE A 73 3.72 7.39 -4.88
CA PHE A 73 5.14 7.11 -4.73
C PHE A 73 5.89 7.52 -6.00
N ALA A 74 6.75 8.52 -5.90
CA ALA A 74 7.62 8.94 -6.99
C ALA A 74 8.95 8.17 -6.93
N PHE A 75 9.51 7.81 -8.09
CA PHE A 75 10.74 7.04 -8.19
C PHE A 75 11.82 7.82 -8.93
N ALA A 76 12.96 8.04 -8.27
CA ALA A 76 14.17 8.60 -8.85
C ALA A 76 15.26 7.52 -8.83
N GLY A 77 15.31 6.74 -9.91
CA GLY A 77 16.12 5.54 -9.95
C GLY A 77 15.67 4.51 -8.92
N SER A 78 16.58 4.02 -8.06
CA SER A 78 16.25 3.08 -6.99
C SER A 78 15.67 3.74 -5.74
N THR A 79 15.61 5.08 -5.70
CA THR A 79 15.04 5.81 -4.57
C THR A 79 13.57 6.07 -4.83
N ALA A 80 12.74 5.82 -3.83
CA ALA A 80 11.32 6.14 -3.85
C ALA A 80 10.99 7.15 -2.75
N ILE A 81 10.03 8.04 -3.01
CA ILE A 81 9.56 9.06 -2.07
C ILE A 81 8.04 8.99 -2.05
N ALA A 82 7.46 8.87 -0.87
CA ALA A 82 6.03 9.01 -0.67
C ALA A 82 5.64 10.49 -0.75
N GLY A 83 4.63 10.81 -1.55
CA GLY A 83 3.99 12.13 -1.54
C GLY A 83 2.78 12.17 -0.62
N SER A 84 2.10 13.31 -0.59
CA SER A 84 0.93 13.52 0.28
C SER A 84 -0.21 12.55 -0.04
N VAL A 85 -0.74 11.91 1.00
CA VAL A 85 -1.95 11.08 0.91
C VAL A 85 -3.15 11.97 0.62
N TYR A 86 -4.04 11.52 -0.27
CA TYR A 86 -5.26 12.24 -0.61
C TYR A 86 -6.47 11.29 -0.69
N GLY A 87 -7.67 11.84 -0.44
CA GLY A 87 -8.92 11.11 -0.32
C GLY A 87 -9.88 11.80 0.65
N ASP A 88 -10.69 11.03 1.37
CA ASP A 88 -11.57 11.56 2.42
C ASP A 88 -10.76 12.29 3.52
N PRO A 89 -11.03 13.57 3.83
CA PRO A 89 -10.20 14.34 4.76
C PRO A 89 -10.13 13.76 6.18
N HIS A 90 -11.19 13.13 6.66
CA HIS A 90 -11.21 12.53 7.99
C HIS A 90 -10.28 11.32 8.04
N LEU A 91 -10.39 10.42 7.04
CA LEU A 91 -9.47 9.29 6.94
C LEU A 91 -8.03 9.70 6.65
N VAL A 92 -7.79 10.72 5.82
CA VAL A 92 -6.43 11.22 5.55
C VAL A 92 -5.79 11.75 6.83
N SER A 93 -6.50 12.59 7.59
CA SER A 93 -5.95 13.19 8.81
C SER A 93 -5.66 12.13 9.89
N ARG A 94 -6.51 11.12 10.04
CA ARG A 94 -6.37 10.10 11.08
C ARG A 94 -5.44 8.95 10.69
N TRP A 95 -5.60 8.43 9.48
CA TRP A 95 -5.01 7.16 9.03
C TRP A 95 -4.01 7.32 7.89
N GLY A 96 -3.89 8.51 7.30
CA GLY A 96 -3.05 8.73 6.11
C GLY A 96 -1.59 8.35 6.32
N HIS A 97 -0.98 8.77 7.43
CA HIS A 97 0.42 8.44 7.72
C HIS A 97 0.63 6.94 7.97
N ILE A 98 -0.27 6.28 8.71
CA ILE A 98 -0.24 4.82 8.97
C ILE A 98 -0.36 4.06 7.65
N LEU A 99 -1.31 4.45 6.79
CA LEU A 99 -1.47 3.84 5.48
C LEU A 99 -0.24 4.04 4.59
N GLN A 100 0.33 5.25 4.58
CA GLN A 100 1.54 5.55 3.83
C GLN A 100 2.71 4.68 4.28
N ASP A 101 2.93 4.53 5.59
CA ASP A 101 4.00 3.70 6.16
C ASP A 101 3.77 2.21 5.87
N ALA A 102 2.54 1.73 5.98
CA ALA A 102 2.17 0.36 5.65
C ALA A 102 2.39 0.04 4.16
N LEU A 103 1.96 0.93 3.26
CA LEU A 103 2.18 0.77 1.82
C LEU A 103 3.67 0.86 1.45
N TRP A 104 4.42 1.75 2.10
CA TRP A 104 5.87 1.83 1.94
C TRP A 104 6.56 0.53 2.37
N SER A 105 6.17 -0.01 3.53
CA SER A 105 6.66 -1.31 4.02
C SER A 105 6.31 -2.44 3.05
N ALA A 106 5.07 -2.48 2.56
CA ALA A 106 4.61 -3.47 1.60
C ALA A 106 5.40 -3.41 0.28
N LEU A 107 5.64 -2.21 -0.26
CA LEU A 107 6.46 -2.00 -1.47
C LEU A 107 7.90 -2.50 -1.28
N ARG A 108 8.54 -2.16 -0.16
CA ARG A 108 9.89 -2.66 0.15
C ARG A 108 9.91 -4.18 0.31
N GLY A 109 8.85 -4.75 0.88
CA GLY A 109 8.71 -6.19 1.00
C GLY A 109 8.58 -6.89 -0.36
N VAL A 110 7.87 -6.29 -1.32
CA VAL A 110 7.78 -6.81 -2.71
C VAL A 110 9.14 -6.73 -3.40
N ALA A 111 9.89 -5.66 -3.17
CA ALA A 111 11.22 -5.56 -3.75
C ALA A 111 12.19 -6.59 -3.14
N GLY A 112 12.20 -6.70 -1.82
CA GLY A 112 13.21 -7.46 -1.09
C GLY A 112 14.47 -6.63 -0.81
N PRO A 113 15.39 -7.15 0.01
CA PRO A 113 16.52 -6.38 0.56
C PRO A 113 17.58 -5.99 -0.48
N SER A 114 17.71 -6.76 -1.56
CA SER A 114 18.73 -6.54 -2.61
C SER A 114 18.14 -6.10 -3.95
N ALA A 115 16.92 -5.59 -3.95
CA ALA A 115 16.26 -5.21 -5.20
C ALA A 115 15.75 -3.77 -5.15
N SER A 116 15.72 -3.14 -6.31
CA SER A 116 15.16 -1.81 -6.50
C SER A 116 13.89 -1.87 -7.35
N LEU A 117 12.88 -1.11 -6.94
CA LEU A 117 11.68 -0.90 -7.73
C LEU A 117 11.87 0.36 -8.59
N ARG A 118 11.60 0.25 -9.89
CA ARG A 118 11.66 1.38 -10.84
C ARG A 118 10.39 1.43 -11.67
N LEU A 119 10.03 2.62 -12.15
CA LEU A 119 8.96 2.78 -13.13
C LEU A 119 9.55 2.81 -14.54
N ASP A 120 8.96 2.03 -15.44
CA ASP A 120 9.28 1.99 -16.86
C ASP A 120 7.98 2.21 -17.66
N GLY A 121 7.70 3.48 -17.96
CA GLY A 121 6.47 3.92 -18.61
C GLY A 121 5.21 3.55 -17.82
N ARG A 122 4.61 2.39 -18.15
CA ARG A 122 3.37 1.85 -17.54
C ARG A 122 3.58 0.61 -16.68
N ARG A 123 4.84 0.25 -16.41
CA ARG A 123 5.19 -0.94 -15.63
C ARG A 123 6.03 -0.53 -14.41
N ALA A 124 5.74 -1.13 -13.27
CA ALA A 124 6.67 -1.18 -12.16
C ALA A 124 7.58 -2.40 -12.40
N VAL A 125 8.88 -2.17 -12.50
CA VAL A 125 9.90 -3.18 -12.78
C VAL A 125 10.72 -3.39 -11.53
N LEU A 126 10.74 -4.64 -11.07
CA LEU A 126 11.63 -5.07 -10.02
C LEU A 126 12.99 -5.43 -10.62
N ARG A 127 14.06 -4.78 -10.16
CA ARG A 127 15.43 -5.09 -10.54
C ARG A 127 16.13 -5.70 -9.33
N ILE A 128 16.57 -6.94 -9.45
CA ILE A 128 17.40 -7.60 -8.44
C ILE A 128 18.85 -7.18 -8.69
N ASP A 129 19.48 -6.52 -7.73
CA ASP A 129 20.89 -6.22 -7.78
C ASP A 129 21.65 -7.43 -7.18
N ALA A 130 22.60 -7.98 -7.94
CA ALA A 130 23.41 -9.10 -7.45
C ALA A 130 24.19 -8.64 -6.22
N ALA A 131 24.02 -9.36 -5.11
CA ALA A 131 24.85 -9.15 -3.92
C ALA A 131 26.32 -9.31 -4.34
N ARG A 132 27.10 -8.26 -4.06
CA ARG A 132 28.51 -8.20 -4.43
C ARG A 132 29.36 -9.05 -3.50
#